data_AF-V6LAA2-F1
#
_entry.id   AF-V6LAA2-F1
#
_cell.length_a   1.000
_cell.length_b   1.000
_cell.length_c   1.000
_cell.angle_alpha   90.00
_cell.angle_beta   90.00
_cell.angle_gamma   90.00
#
_symmetry.space_group_name_H-M   'P 1'
#
loop_
_entity.id
_entity.type
_entity.pdbx_description
1 polymer ?
#
loop_
_entity_poly.entity_id
_entity_poly.type
_entity_poly.pdbx_seq_one_letter_code
_entity_poly.pdbx_strand_id
1 'polypeptide(L)'
;MSDEYLEMLKPDPHMTPAIQAEIDTFPKLSRAQQVKFFQDRCGGWEDETTWNFYWQYIRIIQDQDDNDKIISEICGDSTHTKEEIDELEKQLTDAKLKYAGLQKQKREADSVAMGNMQREAEKLTQERQDAAALQQEQDELNM
;
A
#
# COMPACT_ATOMS: atom_id res chain seq x y z
N MET A 1 -5.61 25.24 22.47
CA MET A 1 -6.54 26.24 21.91
C MET A 1 -6.56 27.40 22.89
N SER A 2 -6.18 28.61 22.49
CA SER A 2 -6.07 29.74 23.44
C SER A 2 -7.46 30.27 23.81
N ASP A 3 -7.57 30.87 25.00
CA ASP A 3 -8.84 31.40 25.53
C ASP A 3 -9.44 32.51 24.64
N GLU A 4 -8.62 33.20 23.84
CA GLU A 4 -9.07 34.15 22.80
C GLU A 4 -9.92 33.48 21.71
N TYR A 5 -9.62 32.22 21.38
CA TYR A 5 -10.39 31.46 20.38
C TYR A 5 -11.79 31.10 20.89
N LEU A 6 -11.91 30.85 22.20
CA LEU A 6 -13.20 30.55 22.84
C LEU A 6 -14.05 31.82 23.03
N GLU A 7 -13.43 32.99 23.22
CA GLU A 7 -14.11 34.28 23.26
C GLU A 7 -14.76 34.62 21.91
N MET A 8 -14.09 34.33 20.78
CA MET A 8 -14.62 34.55 19.42
C MET A 8 -15.77 33.60 19.02
N LEU A 9 -15.97 32.51 19.76
CA LEU A 9 -17.09 31.58 19.57
C LEU A 9 -18.32 31.95 20.41
N LYS A 10 -18.26 33.00 21.22
CA LYS A 10 -19.43 33.48 21.97
C LYS A 10 -20.46 34.06 20.98
N PRO A 11 -21.77 33.80 21.19
CA PRO A 11 -22.83 34.41 20.38
C PRO A 11 -22.67 35.93 20.37
N ASP A 12 -22.70 36.55 19.20
CA ASP A 12 -22.53 37.99 19.08
C ASP A 12 -23.71 38.69 19.77
N PRO A 13 -23.49 39.51 20.81
CA PRO A 13 -24.56 40.23 21.51
C PRO A 13 -25.23 41.30 20.63
N HIS A 14 -24.63 41.67 19.51
CA HIS A 14 -25.17 42.61 18.52
C HIS A 14 -25.82 41.90 17.32
N MET A 15 -25.97 40.57 17.37
CA MET A 15 -26.57 39.81 16.28
C MET A 15 -27.99 40.29 15.99
N THR A 16 -28.14 40.92 14.82
CA THR A 16 -29.44 41.46 14.40
C THR A 16 -30.34 40.32 13.89
N PRO A 17 -31.68 40.45 14.00
CA PRO A 17 -32.60 39.44 13.47
C PRO A 17 -32.44 39.17 11.96
N ALA A 18 -31.97 40.17 11.21
CA ALA A 18 -31.70 40.02 9.77
C ALA A 18 -30.53 39.04 9.52
N ILE A 19 -29.46 39.16 10.31
CA ILE A 19 -28.29 38.29 10.22
C ILE A 19 -28.62 36.89 10.69
N GLN A 20 -29.42 36.76 11.75
CA GLN A 20 -29.90 35.44 12.19
C GLN A 20 -30.73 34.74 11.10
N ALA A 21 -31.62 35.47 10.41
CA ALA A 21 -32.40 34.89 9.32
C ALA A 21 -31.53 34.44 8.14
N GLU A 22 -30.45 35.17 7.85
CA GLU A 22 -29.47 34.81 6.83
C GLU A 22 -28.66 33.57 7.24
N ILE A 23 -28.24 33.50 8.51
CA ILE A 23 -27.63 32.32 9.13
C ILE A 23 -28.52 31.09 8.97
N ASP A 24 -29.80 31.22 9.31
CA ASP A 24 -30.75 30.11 9.25
C ASP A 24 -31.08 29.67 7.82
N THR A 25 -30.83 30.54 6.83
CA THR A 25 -31.13 30.31 5.42
C THR A 25 -29.96 29.65 4.69
N PHE A 26 -28.72 30.01 5.01
CA PHE A 26 -27.53 29.57 4.26
C PHE A 26 -27.38 28.05 4.13
N PRO A 27 -27.55 27.22 5.19
CA PRO A 27 -27.45 25.77 5.08
C PRO A 27 -28.53 25.13 4.19
N LYS A 28 -29.63 25.84 3.92
CA LYS A 28 -30.76 25.37 3.10
C LYS A 28 -30.60 25.69 1.62
N LEU A 29 -29.58 26.47 1.25
CA LEU A 29 -29.28 26.83 -0.13
C LEU A 29 -28.56 25.69 -0.87
N SER A 30 -28.77 25.59 -2.17
CA SER A 30 -27.95 24.71 -3.03
C SER A 30 -26.50 25.21 -3.12
N ARG A 31 -25.57 24.34 -3.52
CA ARG A 31 -24.14 24.70 -3.60
C ARG A 31 -23.86 25.93 -4.46
N ALA A 32 -24.48 26.05 -5.63
CA ALA A 32 -24.31 27.22 -6.51
C ALA A 32 -24.86 28.50 -5.85
N GLN A 33 -25.96 28.39 -5.09
CA GLN A 33 -26.54 29.50 -4.35
C GLN A 33 -25.69 29.88 -3.13
N GLN A 34 -25.10 28.92 -2.42
CA GLN A 34 -24.15 29.19 -1.33
C GLN A 34 -22.90 29.92 -1.82
N VAL A 35 -22.33 29.49 -2.96
CA VAL A 35 -21.18 30.15 -3.59
C VAL A 35 -21.52 31.57 -4.00
N LYS A 36 -22.69 31.79 -4.62
CA LYS A 36 -23.14 33.13 -4.98
C LYS A 36 -23.43 34.00 -3.75
N PHE A 37 -24.10 33.45 -2.74
CA PHE A 37 -24.38 34.12 -1.48
C PHE A 37 -23.09 34.56 -0.78
N PHE A 38 -22.07 33.69 -0.80
CA PHE A 38 -20.73 34.00 -0.30
C PHE A 38 -20.09 35.12 -1.13
N GLN A 39 -20.08 35.04 -2.46
CA GLN A 39 -19.49 36.08 -3.31
C GLN A 39 -20.18 37.45 -3.15
N ASP A 40 -21.51 37.46 -3.02
CA ASP A 40 -22.32 38.67 -2.87
C ASP A 40 -22.08 39.35 -1.51
N ARG A 41 -21.70 38.60 -0.46
CA ARG A 41 -21.46 39.12 0.91
C ARG A 41 -19.99 39.32 1.24
N CYS A 42 -19.15 38.37 0.88
CA CYS A 42 -17.69 38.41 1.01
C CYS A 42 -17.03 39.30 -0.08
N GLY A 43 -17.80 40.10 -0.82
CA GLY A 43 -17.27 41.19 -1.64
C GLY A 43 -16.95 42.46 -0.86
N GLY A 44 -17.39 42.58 0.41
CA GLY A 44 -17.21 43.76 1.26
C GLY A 44 -16.84 43.40 2.70
N TRP A 45 -15.62 42.90 2.92
CA TRP A 45 -15.10 42.42 4.23
C TRP A 45 -14.84 43.53 5.28
N GLU A 46 -15.54 44.66 5.18
CA GLU A 46 -15.30 45.82 6.04
C GLU A 46 -16.26 45.89 7.24
N ASP A 47 -17.30 45.04 7.32
CA ASP A 47 -18.26 45.04 8.43
C ASP A 47 -18.09 43.83 9.38
N GLU A 48 -18.17 44.10 10.68
CA GLU A 48 -17.98 43.16 11.80
C GLU A 48 -19.04 42.03 11.84
N THR A 49 -20.24 42.32 11.35
CA THR A 49 -21.37 41.37 11.29
C THR A 49 -21.21 40.31 10.20
N THR A 50 -20.62 40.66 9.05
CA THR A 50 -20.24 39.70 7.99
C THR A 50 -19.11 38.78 8.47
N TRP A 51 -18.18 39.30 9.27
CA TRP A 51 -17.13 38.51 9.92
C TRP A 51 -17.68 37.53 10.96
N ASN A 52 -18.64 37.96 11.79
CA ASN A 52 -19.28 37.07 12.77
C ASN A 52 -20.07 35.94 12.11
N PHE A 53 -20.77 36.21 11.00
CA PHE A 53 -21.44 35.19 10.20
C PHE A 53 -20.46 34.13 9.65
N TYR A 54 -19.33 34.57 9.11
CA TYR A 54 -18.29 33.68 8.57
C TYR A 54 -17.69 32.77 9.65
N TRP A 55 -17.33 33.34 10.80
CA TRP A 55 -16.66 32.62 11.88
C TRP A 55 -17.56 31.66 12.64
N GLN A 56 -18.82 32.04 12.91
CA GLN A 56 -19.70 31.21 13.73
C GLN A 56 -20.29 30.00 13.00
N TYR A 57 -20.46 30.06 11.68
CA TYR A 57 -21.18 29.01 10.95
C TYR A 57 -20.47 28.51 9.69
N ILE A 58 -19.97 29.40 8.82
CA ILE A 58 -19.39 28.97 7.55
C ILE A 58 -18.08 28.19 7.76
N ARG A 59 -17.20 28.68 8.64
CA ARG A 59 -15.93 28.01 8.92
C ARG A 59 -16.13 26.60 9.52
N ILE A 60 -17.07 26.44 10.45
CA ILE A 60 -17.33 25.14 11.10
C ILE A 60 -17.77 24.09 10.07
N ILE A 61 -18.59 24.48 9.11
CA ILE A 61 -19.08 23.59 8.04
C ILE A 61 -17.95 23.27 7.04
N GLN A 62 -17.13 24.27 6.65
CA GLN A 62 -15.95 24.02 5.80
C GLN A 62 -14.93 23.08 6.48
N ASP A 63 -14.66 23.28 7.77
CA ASP A 63 -13.76 22.41 8.53
C ASP A 63 -14.33 20.97 8.67
N GLN A 64 -15.67 20.78 8.66
CA GLN A 64 -16.29 19.45 8.61
C GLN A 64 -16.20 18.79 7.23
N ASP A 65 -16.51 19.52 6.16
CA ASP A 65 -16.42 19.03 4.78
C ASP A 65 -14.98 18.62 4.41
N ASP A 66 -13.98 19.39 4.87
CA ASP A 66 -12.57 19.08 4.66
C ASP A 66 -12.13 17.84 5.47
N ASN A 67 -12.65 17.65 6.68
CA ASN A 67 -12.40 16.43 7.46
C ASN A 67 -13.02 15.19 6.80
N ASP A 68 -14.24 15.27 6.28
CA ASP A 68 -14.89 14.15 5.57
C ASP A 68 -14.14 13.78 4.28
N LYS A 69 -13.60 14.78 3.57
CA LYS A 69 -12.73 14.55 2.41
C LYS A 69 -11.42 13.84 2.79
N ILE A 70 -10.75 14.30 3.86
CA ILE A 70 -9.53 13.67 4.37
C ILE A 70 -9.80 12.23 4.82
N ILE A 71 -10.92 11.98 5.50
CA ILE A 71 -11.33 10.63 5.91
C ILE A 71 -11.57 9.74 4.68
N SER A 72 -12.22 10.26 3.63
CA SER A 72 -12.44 9.53 2.39
C SER A 72 -11.14 9.20 1.66
N GLU A 73 -10.17 10.12 1.63
CA GLU A 73 -8.85 9.89 1.03
C GLU A 73 -8.07 8.82 1.81
N ILE A 74 -8.02 8.92 3.15
CA ILE A 74 -7.38 7.92 4.02
C ILE A 74 -8.03 6.54 3.89
N CYS A 75 -9.36 6.47 3.83
CA CYS A 75 -10.07 5.20 3.68
C CYS A 75 -9.88 4.60 2.26
N GLY A 76 -9.79 5.44 1.22
CA GLY A 76 -9.48 5.01 -0.14
C GLY A 76 -8.07 4.40 -0.23
N ASP A 77 -7.08 5.11 0.32
CA ASP A 77 -5.69 4.66 0.37
C ASP A 77 -5.52 3.37 1.18
N SER A 78 -6.27 3.20 2.28
CA SER A 78 -6.26 1.97 3.07
C SER A 78 -6.80 0.77 2.30
N THR A 79 -7.78 0.97 1.40
CA THR A 79 -8.34 -0.12 0.59
C THR A 79 -7.34 -0.53 -0.49
N HIS A 80 -6.74 0.45 -1.17
CA HIS A 80 -5.71 0.20 -2.18
C HIS A 80 -4.49 -0.51 -1.59
N THR A 81 -3.99 -0.03 -0.44
CA THR A 81 -2.86 -0.65 0.27
C THR A 81 -3.14 -2.11 0.64
N LYS A 82 -4.39 -2.43 0.99
CA LYS A 82 -4.78 -3.81 1.32
C LYS A 82 -4.76 -4.72 0.08
N GLU A 83 -5.26 -4.24 -1.05
CA GLU A 83 -5.21 -4.98 -2.32
C GLU A 83 -3.77 -5.25 -2.76
N GLU A 84 -2.85 -4.29 -2.57
CA GLU A 84 -1.42 -4.49 -2.85
C GLU A 84 -0.79 -5.54 -1.93
N ILE A 85 -1.12 -5.54 -0.63
CA ILE A 85 -0.65 -6.55 0.32
C ILE A 85 -1.12 -7.94 -0.09
N ASP A 86 -2.42 -8.10 -0.40
CA ASP A 86 -3.01 -9.39 -0.79
C ASP A 86 -2.34 -9.95 -2.07
N GLU A 87 -2.04 -9.09 -3.05
CA GLU A 87 -1.34 -9.48 -4.28
C GLU A 87 0.14 -9.86 -4.01
N LEU A 88 0.84 -9.11 -3.16
CA LEU A 88 2.22 -9.43 -2.76
C LEU A 88 2.30 -10.76 -1.99
N GLU A 89 1.33 -11.07 -1.12
CA GLU A 89 1.26 -12.35 -0.40
C GLU A 89 1.05 -13.53 -1.35
N LYS A 90 0.24 -13.35 -2.39
CA LYS A 90 0.04 -14.34 -3.45
C LYS A 90 1.33 -14.58 -4.23
N GLN A 91 2.01 -13.52 -4.66
CA GLN A 91 3.29 -13.63 -5.37
C GLN A 91 4.37 -14.30 -4.50
N LEU A 92 4.41 -14.00 -3.21
CA LEU A 92 5.33 -14.64 -2.27
C LEU A 92 5.04 -16.14 -2.15
N THR A 93 3.77 -16.54 -2.12
CA THR A 93 3.35 -17.94 -2.06
C THR A 93 3.77 -18.69 -3.33
N ASP A 94 3.54 -18.10 -4.50
CA ASP A 94 3.95 -18.66 -5.79
C ASP A 94 5.47 -18.81 -5.88
N ALA A 95 6.23 -17.81 -5.42
CA ALA A 95 7.68 -17.85 -5.37
C ALA A 95 8.20 -18.98 -4.46
N LYS A 96 7.58 -19.17 -3.28
CA LYS A 96 7.92 -20.27 -2.36
C LYS A 96 7.66 -21.63 -2.99
N LEU A 97 6.53 -21.81 -3.67
CA LEU A 97 6.19 -23.05 -4.37
C LEU A 97 7.19 -23.33 -5.50
N LYS A 98 7.54 -22.33 -6.30
CA LYS A 98 8.54 -22.44 -7.37
C LYS A 98 9.91 -22.81 -6.83
N TYR A 99 10.34 -22.18 -5.73
CA TYR A 99 11.62 -22.49 -5.09
C TYR A 99 11.66 -23.93 -4.55
N ALA A 100 10.59 -24.39 -3.91
CA ALA A 100 10.48 -25.78 -3.45
C ALA A 100 10.57 -26.77 -4.64
N GLY A 101 9.92 -26.45 -5.76
CA GLY A 101 10.02 -27.22 -7.00
C GLY A 101 11.45 -27.31 -7.54
N LEU A 102 12.15 -26.16 -7.61
CA LEU A 102 13.55 -26.11 -8.05
C LEU A 102 14.48 -26.89 -7.11
N GLN A 103 14.26 -26.83 -5.80
CA GLN A 103 15.03 -27.64 -4.85
C GLN A 103 14.84 -29.14 -5.09
N LYS A 104 13.60 -29.58 -5.36
CA LYS A 104 13.31 -30.97 -5.67
C LYS A 104 14.03 -31.41 -6.94
N GLN A 105 13.92 -30.63 -8.02
CA GLN A 105 14.61 -30.89 -9.28
C GLN A 105 16.12 -30.96 -9.12
N LYS A 106 16.71 -30.07 -8.31
CA LYS A 106 18.14 -30.10 -8.00
C LYS A 106 18.54 -31.42 -7.32
N ARG A 107 17.79 -31.86 -6.30
CA ARG A 107 18.09 -33.12 -5.61
C ARG A 107 17.98 -34.34 -6.53
N GLU A 108 17.00 -34.34 -7.43
CA GLU A 108 16.84 -35.39 -8.43
C GLU A 108 18.02 -35.40 -9.42
N ALA A 109 18.43 -34.22 -9.91
CA ALA A 109 19.59 -34.09 -10.79
C ALA A 109 20.90 -34.52 -10.10
N ASP A 110 21.12 -34.10 -8.85
CA ASP A 110 22.29 -34.48 -8.06
C ASP A 110 22.34 -36.00 -7.84
N SER A 111 21.18 -36.63 -7.58
CA SER A 111 21.07 -38.09 -7.43
C SER A 111 21.44 -38.83 -8.71
N VAL A 112 20.91 -38.39 -9.85
CA VAL A 112 21.25 -38.97 -11.17
C VAL A 112 22.73 -38.80 -11.49
N ALA A 113 23.29 -37.61 -11.22
CA ALA A 113 24.71 -37.34 -11.42
C ALA A 113 25.59 -38.25 -10.57
N MET A 114 25.30 -38.41 -9.27
CA MET A 114 26.01 -39.33 -8.39
C MET A 114 25.92 -40.79 -8.87
N GLY A 115 24.73 -41.24 -9.28
CA GLY A 115 24.55 -42.59 -9.82
C GLY A 115 25.30 -42.83 -11.14
N ASN A 116 25.50 -41.80 -11.96
CA ASN A 116 26.31 -41.89 -13.17
C ASN A 116 27.80 -41.92 -12.84
N MET A 117 28.27 -41.04 -11.96
CA MET A 117 29.67 -41.03 -11.53
C MET A 117 30.08 -42.35 -10.86
N GLN A 118 29.20 -42.95 -10.06
CA GLN A 118 29.48 -44.23 -9.44
C GLN A 118 29.62 -45.36 -10.48
N ARG A 119 28.71 -45.42 -11.47
CA ARG A 119 28.80 -46.41 -12.55
C ARG A 119 30.06 -46.22 -13.41
N GLU A 120 30.46 -44.98 -13.67
CA GLU A 120 31.67 -44.69 -14.41
C GLU A 120 32.93 -45.07 -13.63
N ALA A 121 32.96 -44.81 -12.32
CA ALA A 121 34.05 -45.23 -11.44
C ALA A 121 34.17 -46.76 -11.35
N GLU A 122 33.04 -47.48 -11.25
CA GLU A 122 33.00 -48.94 -11.29
C GLU A 122 33.54 -49.49 -12.62
N LYS A 123 33.12 -48.90 -13.75
CA LYS A 123 33.62 -49.26 -15.09
C LYS A 123 35.12 -49.06 -15.22
N LEU A 124 35.64 -47.90 -14.81
CA LEU A 124 37.08 -47.62 -14.85
C LEU A 124 37.88 -48.54 -13.94
N THR A 125 37.31 -48.94 -12.79
CA THR A 125 37.96 -49.89 -11.88
C THR A 125 38.04 -51.27 -12.52
N GLN A 126 36.97 -51.73 -13.17
CA GLN A 126 36.96 -53.00 -13.90
C GLN A 126 37.95 -52.99 -15.06
N GLU A 127 37.96 -51.93 -15.88
CA GLU A 127 38.89 -51.79 -17.00
C GLU A 127 40.37 -51.84 -16.55
N ARG A 128 40.68 -51.27 -15.37
CA ARG A 128 42.02 -51.37 -14.77
C ARG A 128 42.37 -52.79 -14.33
N GLN A 129 41.42 -53.53 -13.76
CA GLN A 129 41.63 -54.92 -13.35
C GLN A 129 41.85 -55.81 -14.56
N ASP A 130 41.04 -55.64 -15.61
CA ASP A 130 41.15 -56.41 -16.85
C ASP A 130 42.50 -56.12 -17.55
N ALA A 131 42.92 -54.85 -17.60
CA ALA A 131 44.22 -54.48 -18.15
C ALA A 131 45.40 -55.08 -17.35
N ALA A 132 45.31 -55.10 -16.02
CA ALA A 132 46.33 -55.71 -15.18
C ALA A 132 46.41 -57.23 -15.37
N ALA A 133 45.27 -57.92 -15.53
CA ALA A 133 45.21 -59.34 -15.81
C ALA A 133 45.84 -59.70 -17.16
N LEU A 134 45.52 -58.94 -18.21
CA LEU A 134 46.12 -59.10 -19.54
C LEU A 134 47.64 -58.87 -19.53
N GLN A 135 48.11 -57.88 -18.75
CA GLN A 135 49.55 -57.63 -18.60
C GLN A 135 50.25 -58.83 -17.94
N GLN A 136 49.66 -59.40 -16.90
CA GLN A 136 50.23 -60.57 -16.23
C GLN A 136 50.30 -61.79 -17.16
N GLU A 137 49.24 -62.06 -17.93
CA GLU A 137 49.23 -63.14 -18.92
C GLU A 137 50.29 -62.93 -20.01
N GLN A 138 50.49 -61.69 -20.46
CA GLN A 138 51.53 -61.36 -21.42
C GLN A 138 52.94 -61.55 -20.85
N ASP A 139 53.17 -61.17 -19.60
CA ASP A 139 54.46 -61.37 -18.92
C ASP A 139 54.76 -62.88 -18.74
N GLU A 140 53.75 -63.70 -18.42
CA GLU A 140 53.88 -65.16 -18.31
C GLU A 140 54.20 -65.84 -19.66
N LEU A 141 53.64 -65.35 -20.77
CA LEU A 141 53.90 -65.89 -22.11
C LEU A 141 55.29 -65.53 -22.68
N ASN A 142 55.94 -64.51 -22.13
CA ASN A 142 57.25 -64.03 -22.59
C ASN A 142 58.44 -64.59 -21.77
N MET A 143 58.19 -65.49 -20.80
CA MET A 143 59.21 -66.23 -20.04
C MET A 143 59.46 -67.63 -20.62
#